data_AF-A0A2T9JB18-F1
#
_entry.id   AF-A0A2T9JB18-F1
#
_cell.length_a   1.000
_cell.length_b   1.000
_cell.length_c   1.000
_cell.angle_alpha   90.00
_cell.angle_beta   90.00
_cell.angle_gamma   90.00
#
_symmetry.space_group_name_H-M   'P 1'
#
loop_
_entity.id
_entity.type
_entity.pdbx_description
1 polymer ?
#
loop_
_entity_poly.entity_id
_entity_poly.type
_entity_poly.pdbx_seq_one_letter_code
_entity_poly.pdbx_strand_id
1 'polypeptide(L)'
;MEGSLLESPAGSGWTQTIVRRAPDVGQLRVASLESASDFWALPSEPGPLYRQLYALIRYRLATGELRVGDRLPDERRLARLCGVSRLTVRSAFALLCADGCIQRRTRLGTIIRAVV
;
A
#
# COMPACT_ATOMS: atom_id res chain seq x y z
N MET A 1 23.97 -5.99 -30.59
CA MET A 1 24.04 -7.12 -29.63
C MET A 1 24.84 -6.64 -28.43
N GLU A 2 24.68 -7.32 -27.28
CA GLU A 2 25.40 -7.08 -26.01
C GLU A 2 24.98 -5.86 -25.16
N GLY A 3 24.76 -6.10 -23.86
CA GLY A 3 25.51 -5.33 -22.87
C GLY A 3 24.82 -4.41 -21.87
N SER A 4 23.50 -4.49 -21.60
CA SER A 4 22.93 -3.73 -20.45
C SER A 4 23.40 -4.31 -19.11
N LEU A 5 24.53 -3.81 -18.60
CA LEU A 5 25.06 -4.09 -17.27
C LEU A 5 25.78 -2.84 -16.73
N LEU A 6 25.00 -1.90 -16.18
CA LEU A 6 25.36 -0.75 -15.31
C LEU A 6 24.00 -0.22 -14.80
N GLU A 7 23.70 -0.01 -13.51
CA GLU A 7 24.46 -0.17 -12.26
C GLU A 7 23.54 -0.77 -11.16
N SER A 8 23.98 -0.75 -9.89
CA SER A 8 23.11 -0.90 -8.72
C SER A 8 23.66 -0.09 -7.54
N PRO A 9 22.97 0.98 -7.08
CA PRO A 9 23.35 1.66 -5.85
C PRO A 9 22.74 0.96 -4.63
N ALA A 10 23.59 0.24 -3.89
CA ALA A 10 23.24 -0.23 -2.56
C ALA A 10 23.31 0.91 -1.53
N GLY A 11 22.19 1.59 -1.28
CA GLY A 11 22.08 2.62 -0.23
C GLY A 11 20.92 3.60 -0.45
N SER A 12 20.12 3.84 0.59
CA SER A 12 19.14 4.95 0.69
C SER A 12 18.19 5.17 -0.52
N GLY A 13 17.17 4.31 -0.69
CA GLY A 13 16.14 4.46 -1.74
C GLY A 13 14.69 4.10 -1.36
N TRP A 14 14.37 3.95 -0.07
CA TRP A 14 13.10 3.34 0.39
C TRP A 14 11.85 4.24 0.40
N THR A 15 11.91 5.47 -0.10
CA THR A 15 10.79 6.43 -0.01
C THR A 15 9.75 6.32 -1.15
N GLN A 16 10.11 5.74 -2.29
CA GLN A 16 9.35 5.82 -3.57
C GLN A 16 8.72 4.52 -4.10
N THR A 17 8.95 3.36 -3.49
CA THR A 17 8.94 2.07 -4.22
C THR A 17 7.61 1.53 -4.77
N ILE A 18 6.41 2.00 -4.35
CA ILE A 18 5.14 1.44 -4.86
C ILE A 18 4.07 2.51 -5.16
N VAL A 19 4.22 3.18 -6.30
CA VAL A 19 3.09 3.69 -7.09
C VAL A 19 3.25 3.10 -8.50
N ARG A 20 2.65 1.93 -8.74
CA ARG A 20 2.53 1.44 -10.11
C ARG A 20 1.38 2.19 -10.78
N ARG A 21 1.71 2.83 -11.91
CA ARG A 21 0.87 3.56 -12.86
C ARG A 21 -0.62 3.18 -12.80
N ALA A 22 -1.45 4.10 -12.30
CA ALA A 22 -2.88 4.09 -12.59
C ALA A 22 -3.09 4.28 -14.10
N PRO A 23 -4.09 3.63 -14.73
CA PRO A 23 -4.48 3.92 -16.11
C PRO A 23 -5.10 5.32 -16.20
N ASP A 24 -4.94 5.95 -17.35
CA ASP A 24 -5.31 7.33 -17.68
C ASP A 24 -6.60 7.86 -17.05
N VAL A 25 -6.44 8.78 -16.09
CA VAL A 25 -7.38 9.88 -15.85
C VAL A 25 -6.66 11.17 -16.24
N GLY A 26 -7.05 11.74 -17.38
CA GLY A 26 -6.38 12.88 -17.98
C GLY A 26 -6.61 14.18 -17.21
N GLN A 27 -5.75 14.45 -16.21
CA GLN A 27 -5.57 15.78 -15.61
C GLN A 27 -4.13 15.94 -15.08
N LEU A 28 -3.46 17.00 -15.53
CA LEU A 28 -2.07 17.31 -15.21
C LEU A 28 -1.97 18.32 -14.05
N ARG A 29 -0.80 18.33 -13.37
CA ARG A 29 -0.25 19.38 -12.46
C ARG A 29 -0.43 19.24 -10.93
N VAL A 30 -0.11 18.10 -10.31
CA VAL A 30 0.31 18.00 -8.86
C VAL A 30 1.06 16.68 -8.51
N ALA A 31 1.74 16.06 -9.47
CA ALA A 31 2.19 14.66 -9.35
C ALA A 31 3.41 14.42 -8.42
N SER A 32 3.18 14.06 -7.15
CA SER A 32 4.06 13.15 -6.38
C SER A 32 3.54 12.67 -5.02
N LEU A 33 2.73 13.46 -4.30
CA LEU A 33 2.27 13.09 -2.95
C LEU A 33 0.78 12.77 -2.87
N GLU A 34 -0.06 13.49 -3.63
CA GLU A 34 -1.52 13.28 -3.61
C GLU A 34 -1.90 11.90 -4.15
N SER A 35 -1.26 11.44 -5.23
CA SER A 35 -1.50 10.11 -5.82
C SER A 35 -1.30 8.93 -4.84
N ALA A 36 -0.49 9.12 -3.79
CA ALA A 36 -0.36 8.12 -2.72
C ALA A 36 -1.53 8.21 -1.72
N SER A 37 -2.04 9.40 -1.42
CA SER A 37 -3.26 9.56 -0.60
C SER A 37 -4.48 9.02 -1.33
N ASP A 38 -4.65 9.33 -2.62
CA ASP A 38 -5.78 8.86 -3.44
C ASP A 38 -5.82 7.33 -3.54
N PHE A 39 -4.65 6.69 -3.69
CA PHE A 39 -4.55 5.23 -3.73
C PHE A 39 -5.05 4.57 -2.43
N TRP A 40 -4.80 5.22 -1.29
CA TRP A 40 -5.20 4.79 0.06
C TRP A 40 -6.49 5.48 0.56
N ALA A 41 -7.19 6.23 -0.28
CA ALA A 41 -8.43 6.92 0.09
C ALA A 41 -9.50 5.88 0.48
N LEU A 42 -10.09 6.08 1.67
CA LEU A 42 -11.16 5.19 2.13
C LEU A 42 -12.46 5.53 1.40
N PRO A 43 -13.22 4.51 0.95
CA PRO A 43 -14.54 4.76 0.39
C PRO A 43 -15.47 5.28 1.49
N SER A 44 -16.31 6.28 1.17
CA SER A 44 -17.20 6.96 2.13
C SER A 44 -18.45 6.12 2.49
N GLU A 45 -18.28 4.80 2.59
CA GLU A 45 -19.34 3.82 2.85
C GLU A 45 -19.73 3.80 4.34
N PRO A 46 -21.01 3.59 4.68
CA PRO A 46 -21.45 3.50 6.07
C PRO A 46 -20.82 2.29 6.77
N GLY A 47 -20.01 2.54 7.81
CA GLY A 47 -19.45 1.48 8.64
C GLY A 47 -18.15 1.85 9.37
N PRO A 48 -17.50 0.88 10.05
CA PRO A 48 -16.26 1.13 10.76
C PRO A 48 -15.09 1.36 9.79
N LEU A 49 -14.34 2.45 9.98
CA LEU A 49 -13.17 2.81 9.15
C LEU A 49 -12.13 1.67 9.02
N TYR A 50 -11.98 0.81 10.03
CA TYR A 50 -11.04 -0.32 9.96
C TYR A 50 -11.52 -1.40 8.97
N ARG A 51 -12.84 -1.57 8.79
CA ARG A 51 -13.42 -2.48 7.79
C ARG A 51 -13.30 -1.90 6.38
N GLN A 52 -13.50 -0.59 6.22
CA GLN A 52 -13.25 0.10 4.95
C GLN A 52 -11.79 -0.08 4.50
N LEU A 53 -10.82 0.16 5.40
CA LEU A 53 -9.39 -0.02 5.08
C LEU A 53 -9.03 -1.48 4.75
N TYR A 54 -9.60 -2.43 5.50
CA TYR A 54 -9.47 -3.86 5.22
C TYR A 54 -10.04 -4.22 3.82
N ALA A 55 -11.24 -3.74 3.50
CA ALA A 55 -11.91 -3.97 2.23
C ALA A 55 -11.14 -3.33 1.07
N LEU A 56 -10.63 -2.10 1.23
CA LEU A 56 -9.77 -1.43 0.26
C LEU A 56 -8.51 -2.26 -0.05
N ILE A 57 -7.79 -2.73 0.98
CA ILE A 57 -6.59 -3.55 0.77
C ILE A 57 -6.94 -4.87 0.07
N ARG A 58 -8.04 -5.53 0.43
CA ARG A 58 -8.50 -6.74 -0.26
C ARG A 58 -8.92 -6.49 -1.70
N TYR A 59 -9.61 -5.40 -1.99
CA TYR A 59 -9.97 -4.98 -3.35
C TYR A 59 -8.70 -4.80 -4.19
N ARG A 60 -7.71 -4.06 -3.69
CA ARG A 60 -6.42 -3.83 -4.37
C ARG A 60 -5.60 -5.11 -4.58
N LEU A 61 -5.74 -6.11 -3.70
CA LEU A 61 -5.17 -7.45 -3.91
C LEU A 61 -5.89 -8.20 -5.03
N ALA A 62 -7.23 -8.18 -5.04
CA ALA A 62 -8.05 -8.83 -6.06
C ALA A 62 -7.90 -8.19 -7.45
N THR A 63 -7.70 -6.87 -7.56
CA THR A 63 -7.38 -6.19 -8.83
C THR A 63 -5.93 -6.37 -9.28
N GLY A 64 -5.07 -6.97 -8.46
CA GLY A 64 -3.64 -7.19 -8.76
C GLY A 64 -2.77 -5.91 -8.74
N GLU A 65 -3.32 -4.82 -8.20
CA GLU A 65 -2.62 -3.56 -7.90
C GLU A 65 -1.62 -3.75 -6.74
N LEU A 66 -1.99 -4.56 -5.76
CA LEU A 66 -1.12 -5.08 -4.70
C LEU A 66 -0.84 -6.56 -4.97
N ARG A 67 0.42 -6.99 -4.81
CA ARG A 67 0.87 -8.36 -5.11
C ARG A 67 1.57 -9.01 -3.92
N VAL A 68 1.63 -10.34 -3.94
CA VAL A 68 2.41 -11.10 -2.95
C VAL A 68 3.88 -10.70 -3.05
N GLY A 69 4.48 -10.37 -1.91
CA GLY A 69 5.83 -9.82 -1.81
C GLY A 69 5.89 -8.29 -1.71
N ASP A 70 4.83 -7.57 -2.10
CA ASP A 70 4.78 -6.11 -1.95
C ASP A 70 4.73 -5.70 -0.47
N ARG A 71 5.22 -4.49 -0.20
CA ARG A 71 5.30 -3.93 1.17
C ARG A 71 4.22 -2.90 1.39
N LEU A 72 3.39 -3.12 2.42
CA LEU A 72 2.47 -2.09 2.88
C LEU A 72 3.23 -0.99 3.64
N PRO A 73 2.76 0.26 3.60
CA PRO A 73 3.28 1.32 4.45
C PRO A 73 3.17 0.95 5.93
N ASP A 74 4.02 1.54 6.77
CA ASP A 74 3.91 1.38 8.22
C ASP A 74 2.61 2.01 8.76
N GLU A 75 2.19 1.60 9.95
CA GLU A 75 0.92 2.03 10.55
C GLU A 75 0.81 3.56 10.72
N ARG A 76 1.94 4.29 10.87
CA ARG A 76 1.95 5.75 11.00
C ARG A 76 1.93 6.46 9.66
N ARG A 77 2.49 5.87 8.60
CA ARG A 77 2.41 6.40 7.23
C ARG A 77 1.03 6.12 6.63
N LEU A 78 0.51 4.91 6.76
CA LEU A 78 -0.83 4.56 6.26
C LEU A 78 -1.94 5.36 6.96
N ALA A 79 -1.83 5.54 8.29
CA ALA A 79 -2.75 6.41 9.04
C ALA A 79 -2.83 7.84 8.48
N ARG A 80 -1.68 8.41 8.08
CA ARG A 80 -1.62 9.75 7.47
C ARG A 80 -2.19 9.78 6.05
N LEU A 81 -1.90 8.77 5.24
CA LEU A 81 -2.39 8.67 3.85
C LEU A 81 -3.91 8.47 3.78
N CYS A 82 -4.48 7.69 4.70
CA CYS A 82 -5.93 7.47 4.82
C CYS A 82 -6.67 8.55 5.65
N GLY A 83 -5.95 9.46 6.32
CA GLY A 83 -6.57 10.42 7.26
C GLY A 83 -7.19 9.82 8.53
N VAL A 84 -6.76 8.62 8.98
CA VAL A 84 -7.38 7.90 10.10
C VAL A 84 -6.45 7.69 11.31
N SER A 85 -7.02 7.31 12.45
CA SER A 85 -6.25 6.94 13.64
C SER A 85 -5.36 5.71 13.41
N ARG A 86 -4.17 5.69 14.02
CA ARG A 86 -3.28 4.52 14.05
C ARG A 86 -3.95 3.27 14.61
N LEU A 87 -4.91 3.43 15.53
CA LEU A 87 -5.69 2.31 16.07
C LEU A 87 -6.56 1.65 14.99
N THR A 88 -7.18 2.46 14.12
CA THR A 88 -7.95 2.00 12.96
C THR A 88 -7.09 1.16 12.02
N VAL A 89 -5.88 1.65 11.68
CA VAL A 89 -4.92 0.90 10.85
C VAL A 89 -4.48 -0.39 11.52
N ARG A 90 -4.15 -0.35 12.82
CA ARG A 90 -3.72 -1.53 13.58
C ARG A 90 -4.80 -2.62 13.62
N SER A 91 -6.07 -2.23 13.72
CA SER A 91 -7.22 -3.15 13.65
C SER A 91 -7.42 -3.73 12.25
N ALA A 92 -7.32 -2.93 11.19
CA ALA A 92 -7.37 -3.43 9.81
C ALA A 92 -6.23 -4.42 9.52
N PHE A 93 -5.01 -4.10 9.94
CA PHE A 93 -3.86 -5.00 9.84
C PHE A 93 -4.01 -6.27 10.69
N ALA A 94 -4.70 -6.21 11.83
CA ALA A 94 -4.99 -7.42 12.62
C ALA A 94 -5.89 -8.39 11.84
N LEU A 95 -6.92 -7.89 11.14
CA LEU A 95 -7.79 -8.72 10.29
C LEU A 95 -7.03 -9.29 9.08
N LEU A 96 -6.30 -8.45 8.35
CA LEU A 96 -5.48 -8.91 7.21
C LEU A 96 -4.41 -9.95 7.61
N CYS A 97 -3.94 -9.90 8.86
CA CYS A 97 -3.00 -10.87 9.40
C CYS A 97 -3.70 -12.16 9.84
N ALA A 98 -4.94 -12.09 10.32
CA ALA A 98 -5.77 -13.24 10.65
C ALA A 98 -6.18 -14.02 9.38
N ASP A 99 -6.50 -13.30 8.30
CA ASP A 99 -6.82 -13.87 6.98
C ASP A 99 -5.57 -14.35 6.21
N GLY A 100 -4.37 -14.21 6.77
CA GLY A 100 -3.11 -14.58 6.12
C GLY A 100 -2.67 -13.70 4.94
N CYS A 101 -3.44 -12.66 4.59
CA CYS A 101 -3.12 -11.72 3.51
C CYS A 101 -1.77 -11.00 3.73
N ILE A 102 -1.42 -10.70 4.98
CA ILE A 102 -0.19 -9.97 5.34
C ILE A 102 0.59 -10.66 6.46
N GLN A 103 1.91 -10.43 6.46
CA GLN A 103 2.81 -10.82 7.53
C GLN A 103 3.62 -9.61 8.02
N ARG A 104 3.54 -9.32 9.32
CA ARG A 104 4.41 -8.33 9.98
C ARG A 104 5.80 -8.94 10.20
N ARG A 105 6.87 -8.29 9.74
CA ARG A 105 8.27 -8.66 10.03
C ARG A 105 9.00 -7.55 10.77
N THR A 106 9.49 -7.88 11.96
CA THR A 106 10.40 -7.01 12.75
C THR A 106 11.57 -6.52 11.89
N ARG A 107 11.84 -5.21 11.92
CA ARG A 107 12.82 -4.46 11.09
C ARG A 107 12.55 -4.36 9.57
N LEU A 108 11.55 -5.05 8.99
CA LEU A 108 11.29 -5.04 7.54
C LEU A 108 9.92 -4.44 7.14
N GLY A 109 9.00 -4.27 8.09
CA GLY A 109 7.67 -3.71 7.87
C GLY A 109 6.61 -4.79 7.67
N THR A 110 5.52 -4.43 6.99
CA THR A 110 4.40 -5.33 6.68
C THR A 110 4.50 -5.76 5.22
N ILE A 111 4.47 -7.07 4.97
CA ILE A 111 4.60 -7.67 3.63
C ILE A 111 3.33 -8.44 3.28
N ILE A 112 2.86 -8.36 2.04
CA ILE A 112 1.74 -9.15 1.55
C ILE A 112 2.18 -10.60 1.31
N ARG A 113 1.42 -11.56 1.82
CA ARG A 113 1.68 -13.01 1.80
C ARG A 113 0.77 -13.79 0.85
N ALA A 114 -0.47 -13.34 0.67
CA ALA A 114 -1.49 -14.04 -0.11
C ALA A 114 -2.41 -13.04 -0.84
N VAL A 115 -2.96 -13.50 -1.97
CA VAL A 115 -4.13 -12.89 -2.63
C VAL A 115 -5.38 -13.61 -2.09
N VAL A 116 -6.53 -12.92 -2.08
CA VAL A 116 -7.84 -13.45 -1.62
C VAL A 116 -8.82 -13.44 -2.78
#